data_AF-A0A9E0Q1E6-F1
#
_entry.id   AF-A0A9E0Q1E6-F1
#
_cell.length_a   1.000
_cell.length_b   1.000
_cell.length_c   1.000
_cell.angle_alpha   90.00
_cell.angle_beta   90.00
_cell.angle_gamma   90.00
#
_symmetry.space_group_name_H-M   'P 1'
#
loop_
_entity.id
_entity.type
_entity.pdbx_description
1 polymer ?
#
loop_
_entity_poly.entity_id
_entity_poly.type
_entity_poly.pdbx_seq_one_letter_code
_entity_poly.pdbx_strand_id
1 'polypeptide(L)'
;MQRAFWAGLGSIGCAALLSGVPGCAAEAAGCRLFLVTGEREPYALERVDLAPGEERRFLVGAGGEAMTFVLPLSPGKSADLVQMASAGARLVARCTGSGLEATVERPGAPARALPAVPLAVVESYDLRVHLRTASGPGQVFEVRAGSAIAPGRGPVLDLFGGRIPLNPGDLSLTLETSLARAEAAVAGDVALEFDGEHLFARGRVEGGAEGWFVVDLAAGRSVVARDALP
;
A
#
# COMPACT_ATOMS: atom_id res chain seq x y z
N MET A 1 46.59 34.95 -23.57
CA MET A 1 46.58 33.69 -22.80
C MET A 1 45.36 32.89 -23.21
N GLN A 2 45.61 31.79 -23.93
CA GLN A 2 44.61 30.82 -24.37
C GLN A 2 44.16 29.96 -23.18
N ARG A 3 42.85 29.70 -23.04
CA ARG A 3 42.35 28.50 -22.35
C ARG A 3 41.20 27.89 -23.14
N ALA A 4 41.44 26.64 -23.53
CA ALA A 4 40.58 25.69 -24.23
C ALA A 4 39.26 25.45 -23.46
N PHE A 5 38.10 25.31 -24.12
CA PHE A 5 37.61 24.12 -24.84
C PHE A 5 37.57 22.86 -23.98
N TRP A 6 36.41 22.56 -23.40
CA TRP A 6 35.94 21.20 -23.12
C TRP A 6 34.41 21.15 -23.29
N ALA A 7 33.99 20.69 -24.47
CA ALA A 7 32.65 20.18 -24.71
C ALA A 7 32.64 18.71 -24.27
N GLY A 8 31.93 18.39 -23.19
CA GLY A 8 31.68 17.02 -22.74
C GLY A 8 30.38 16.49 -23.33
N LEU A 9 30.41 16.10 -24.60
CA LEU A 9 29.41 15.22 -25.21
C LEU A 9 29.68 13.79 -24.72
N GLY A 10 28.67 13.17 -24.12
CA GLY A 10 28.76 11.79 -23.66
C GLY A 10 27.42 11.13 -23.37
N SER A 11 26.34 11.58 -24.02
CA SER A 11 25.10 10.81 -24.08
C SER A 11 25.35 9.64 -25.04
N ILE A 12 25.74 8.49 -24.49
CA ILE A 12 25.77 7.23 -25.23
C ILE A 12 24.32 6.85 -25.49
N GLY A 13 23.78 7.37 -26.59
CA GLY A 13 22.59 6.82 -27.22
C GLY A 13 22.88 5.39 -27.64
N CYS A 14 21.99 4.48 -27.26
CA CYS A 14 21.97 3.12 -27.77
C CYS A 14 21.58 3.20 -29.26
N ALA A 15 22.56 3.46 -30.12
CA ALA A 15 22.40 3.50 -31.56
C ALA A 15 22.32 2.06 -32.08
N ALA A 16 21.09 1.64 -32.37
CA ALA A 16 20.75 0.36 -32.95
C ALA A 16 21.21 0.27 -34.42
N LEU A 17 22.31 -0.43 -34.65
CA LEU A 17 22.63 -1.05 -35.93
C LEU A 17 23.35 -2.36 -35.62
N LEU A 18 22.59 -3.46 -35.57
CA LEU A 18 23.02 -4.85 -35.84
C LEU A 18 21.86 -5.78 -35.44
N SER A 19 21.23 -6.36 -36.46
CA SER A 19 20.32 -7.49 -36.35
C SER A 19 21.03 -8.67 -35.65
N GLY A 20 20.77 -8.88 -34.36
CA GLY A 20 21.27 -10.04 -33.62
C GLY A 20 21.63 -9.82 -32.14
N VAL A 21 21.46 -8.62 -31.58
CA VAL A 21 21.66 -8.42 -30.13
C VAL A 21 20.42 -8.93 -29.39
N PRO A 22 20.52 -9.93 -28.49
CA PRO A 22 19.42 -10.31 -27.62
C PRO A 22 19.00 -9.05 -26.87
N GLY A 23 17.78 -8.59 -27.12
CA GLY A 23 17.26 -7.38 -26.52
C GLY A 23 17.47 -7.45 -25.01
N CYS A 24 17.92 -6.34 -24.41
CA CYS A 24 17.89 -6.19 -22.96
C CYS A 24 16.46 -6.47 -22.50
N ALA A 25 16.21 -7.71 -22.08
CA ALA A 25 14.97 -8.07 -21.45
C ALA A 25 14.93 -7.22 -20.18
N ALA A 26 13.97 -6.30 -20.12
CA ALA A 26 13.70 -5.58 -18.89
C ALA A 26 13.53 -6.62 -17.79
N GLU A 27 14.36 -6.54 -16.76
CA GLU A 27 14.28 -7.45 -15.62
C GLU A 27 12.86 -7.33 -15.06
N ALA A 28 12.13 -8.44 -15.08
CA ALA A 28 10.75 -8.43 -14.61
C ALA A 28 10.75 -8.00 -13.14
N ALA A 29 9.90 -7.04 -12.80
CA ALA A 29 9.81 -6.57 -11.43
C ALA A 29 9.21 -7.67 -10.53
N GLY A 30 9.80 -7.86 -9.35
CA GLY A 30 9.28 -8.76 -8.32
C GLY A 30 7.92 -8.30 -7.78
N CYS A 31 7.19 -9.20 -7.13
CA CYS A 31 5.90 -8.91 -6.52
C CYS A 31 6.05 -8.68 -5.02
N ARG A 32 5.23 -7.79 -4.47
CA ARG A 32 5.10 -7.58 -3.02
C ARG A 32 3.76 -8.09 -2.54
N LEU A 33 3.79 -8.87 -1.47
CA LEU A 33 2.62 -9.42 -0.80
C LEU A 33 2.64 -8.99 0.66
N PHE A 34 1.47 -8.74 1.22
CA PHE A 34 1.30 -8.47 2.65
C PHE A 34 0.55 -9.63 3.30
N LEU A 35 1.08 -10.10 4.42
CA LEU A 35 0.54 -11.24 5.18
C LEU A 35 0.29 -10.83 6.62
N VAL A 36 -0.87 -11.22 7.15
CA VAL A 36 -1.07 -11.20 8.59
C VAL A 36 -0.45 -12.48 9.17
N THR A 37 0.45 -12.35 10.13
CA THR A 37 1.15 -13.45 10.80
C THR A 37 0.90 -13.42 12.31
N GLY A 38 1.22 -14.53 12.97
CA GLY A 38 0.99 -14.72 14.41
C GLY A 38 -0.24 -15.55 14.73
N GLU A 39 -0.13 -16.39 15.75
CA GLU A 39 -1.20 -17.31 16.19
C GLU A 39 -2.11 -16.68 17.25
N ARG A 40 -1.59 -15.70 17.98
CA ARG A 40 -2.23 -14.98 19.08
C ARG A 40 -1.68 -13.56 19.11
N GLU A 41 -2.42 -12.67 19.75
CA GLU A 41 -1.98 -11.29 19.93
C GLU A 41 -0.59 -11.22 20.61
N PRO A 42 0.27 -10.28 20.17
CA PRO A 42 0.05 -9.34 19.05
C PRO A 42 0.22 -10.03 17.69
N TYR A 43 -0.72 -9.81 16.77
CA TYR A 43 -0.53 -10.16 15.36
C TYR A 43 0.49 -9.20 14.73
N ALA A 44 1.13 -9.64 13.65
CA ALA A 44 2.01 -8.83 12.84
C ALA A 44 1.50 -8.74 11.41
N LEU A 45 1.86 -7.65 10.73
CA LEU A 45 1.71 -7.52 9.28
C LEU A 45 3.11 -7.56 8.67
N GLU A 46 3.35 -8.55 7.83
CA GLU A 46 4.65 -8.78 7.20
C GLU A 46 4.59 -8.52 5.70
N ARG A 47 5.70 -8.01 5.16
CA ARG A 47 5.92 -7.91 3.72
C ARG A 47 6.71 -9.13 3.26
N VAL A 48 6.22 -9.78 2.21
CA VAL A 48 6.95 -10.82 1.49
C VAL A 48 7.21 -10.36 0.07
N ASP A 49 8.49 -10.28 -0.27
CA ASP A 49 8.97 -10.01 -1.61
C ASP A 49 9.14 -11.35 -2.36
N LEU A 50 8.55 -11.47 -3.55
CA LEU A 50 8.61 -12.65 -4.42
C LEU A 50 9.29 -12.30 -5.73
N ALA A 51 10.27 -13.10 -6.14
CA ALA A 51 10.91 -12.96 -7.45
C ALA A 51 9.92 -13.30 -8.59
N PRO A 52 10.15 -12.79 -9.82
CA PRO A 52 9.34 -13.16 -10.97
C PRO A 52 9.32 -14.68 -11.19
N GLY A 53 8.12 -15.25 -11.31
CA GLY A 53 7.91 -16.70 -11.45
C GLY A 53 7.95 -17.48 -10.14
N GLU A 54 8.34 -16.86 -9.02
CA GLU A 54 8.38 -17.50 -7.71
C GLU A 54 6.97 -17.82 -7.22
N GLU A 55 6.81 -19.01 -6.66
CA GLU A 55 5.64 -19.45 -5.91
C GLU A 55 6.03 -19.74 -4.47
N ARG A 56 5.29 -19.18 -3.52
CA ARG A 56 5.46 -19.42 -2.09
C ARG A 56 4.16 -19.90 -1.47
N ARG A 57 4.29 -20.82 -0.51
CA ARG A 57 3.17 -21.47 0.17
C ARG A 57 3.30 -21.23 1.66
N PHE A 58 2.22 -20.77 2.29
CA PHE A 58 2.16 -20.46 3.71
C PHE A 58 1.12 -21.35 4.38
N LEU A 59 1.50 -22.02 5.46
CA LEU A 59 0.57 -22.81 6.27
C LEU A 59 -0.29 -21.88 7.13
N VAL A 60 -1.60 -22.12 7.16
CA VAL A 60 -2.56 -21.32 7.94
C VAL A 60 -2.84 -21.91 9.31
N GLY A 61 -2.85 -21.05 10.34
CA GLY A 61 -3.34 -21.35 11.68
C GLY A 61 -2.24 -21.64 12.71
N ALA A 62 -2.57 -22.37 13.76
CA ALA A 62 -1.65 -22.70 14.85
C ALA A 62 -0.45 -23.54 14.36
N GLY A 63 0.77 -23.14 14.71
CA GLY A 63 2.03 -23.65 14.18
C GLY A 63 2.33 -23.21 12.74
N GLY A 64 1.48 -22.37 12.14
CA GLY A 64 1.59 -21.90 10.76
C GLY A 64 2.36 -20.58 10.62
N GLU A 65 2.65 -20.22 9.36
CA GLU A 65 3.38 -19.00 9.02
C GLU A 65 2.45 -17.80 8.86
N ALA A 66 1.17 -18.03 8.52
CA ALA A 66 0.26 -16.95 8.13
C ALA A 66 -1.17 -17.20 8.62
N MET A 67 -1.95 -16.11 8.71
CA MET A 67 -3.39 -16.13 8.95
C MET A 67 -4.16 -15.86 7.66
N THR A 68 -3.78 -14.81 6.92
CA THR A 68 -4.40 -14.45 5.64
C THR A 68 -3.49 -13.53 4.81
N PHE A 69 -3.82 -13.39 3.52
CA PHE A 69 -3.26 -12.36 2.66
C PHE A 69 -4.00 -11.02 2.84
N VAL A 70 -3.29 -9.92 2.68
CA VAL A 70 -3.87 -8.58 2.51
C VAL A 70 -3.74 -8.17 1.05
N LEU A 71 -4.85 -8.21 0.32
CA LEU A 71 -4.90 -7.97 -1.12
C LEU A 71 -5.62 -6.66 -1.43
N PRO A 72 -4.94 -5.62 -1.94
CA PRO A 72 -5.56 -4.34 -2.21
C PRO A 72 -6.18 -4.32 -3.62
N LEU A 73 -7.43 -4.78 -3.72
CA LEU A 73 -8.11 -4.99 -5.01
C LEU A 73 -8.55 -3.69 -5.69
N SER A 74 -9.01 -2.70 -4.91
CA SER A 74 -9.50 -1.41 -5.41
C SER A 74 -9.54 -0.38 -4.27
N PRO A 75 -9.60 0.94 -4.58
CA PRO A 75 -9.86 1.94 -3.56
C PRO A 75 -11.21 1.70 -2.87
N GLY A 76 -11.30 2.03 -1.59
CA GLY A 76 -12.50 1.84 -0.79
C GLY A 76 -12.22 1.01 0.47
N LYS A 77 -13.25 0.31 0.94
CA LYS A 77 -13.15 -0.54 2.13
C LYS A 77 -13.62 -1.96 1.82
N SER A 78 -12.92 -2.95 2.33
CA SER A 78 -13.32 -4.35 2.29
C SER A 78 -13.16 -4.98 3.67
N ALA A 79 -13.86 -6.08 3.91
CA ALA A 79 -13.68 -6.87 5.11
C ALA A 79 -13.66 -8.36 4.78
N ASP A 80 -12.89 -9.08 5.58
CA ASP A 80 -12.78 -10.53 5.53
C ASP A 80 -12.87 -11.12 6.94
N LEU A 81 -13.40 -12.33 7.03
CA LEU A 81 -13.47 -13.10 8.26
C LEU A 81 -12.52 -14.29 8.14
N VAL A 82 -11.44 -14.24 8.90
CA VAL A 82 -10.44 -15.31 8.94
C VAL A 82 -10.75 -16.17 10.15
N GLN A 83 -11.23 -17.39 9.88
CA GLN A 83 -11.57 -18.34 10.93
C GLN A 83 -10.39 -19.26 11.22
N MET A 84 -10.04 -19.41 12.50
CA MET A 84 -8.92 -20.26 12.93
C MET A 84 -9.18 -21.75 12.69
N ALA A 85 -10.46 -22.14 12.59
CA ALA A 85 -10.89 -23.49 12.18
C ALA A 85 -10.48 -23.86 10.75
N SER A 86 -9.87 -22.94 10.00
CA SER A 86 -9.20 -23.21 8.72
C SER A 86 -7.84 -23.93 8.89
N ALA A 87 -7.56 -24.51 10.06
CA ALA A 87 -6.33 -25.23 10.36
C ALA A 87 -6.02 -26.29 9.28
N GLY A 88 -4.82 -26.24 8.73
CA GLY A 88 -4.37 -27.10 7.63
C GLY A 88 -4.65 -26.55 6.22
N ALA A 89 -5.27 -25.39 6.10
CA ALA A 89 -5.32 -24.65 4.84
C ALA A 89 -3.92 -24.11 4.47
N ARG A 90 -3.71 -23.87 3.17
CA ARG A 90 -2.50 -23.22 2.65
C ARG A 90 -2.88 -22.00 1.83
N LEU A 91 -2.14 -20.93 2.03
CA LEU A 91 -2.17 -19.76 1.16
C LEU A 91 -1.03 -19.92 0.16
N VAL A 92 -1.34 -19.87 -1.11
CA VAL A 92 -0.36 -19.98 -2.19
C VAL A 92 -0.31 -18.65 -2.92
N ALA A 93 0.87 -18.06 -3.02
CA ALA A 93 1.10 -16.82 -3.74
C ALA A 93 2.12 -17.06 -4.85
N ARG A 94 1.83 -16.57 -6.05
CA ARG A 94 2.73 -16.67 -7.20
C ARG A 94 2.90 -15.32 -7.86
N CYS A 95 4.15 -14.93 -8.11
CA CYS A 95 4.46 -13.75 -8.89
C CYS A 95 4.53 -14.11 -10.37
N THR A 96 3.70 -13.50 -11.22
CA THR A 96 3.70 -13.75 -12.67
C THR A 96 4.54 -12.74 -13.46
N GLY A 97 5.23 -11.82 -12.77
CA GLY A 97 5.95 -10.69 -13.35
C GLY A 97 5.06 -9.50 -13.69
N SER A 98 3.77 -9.72 -13.99
CA SER A 98 2.77 -8.64 -14.15
C SER A 98 1.90 -8.41 -12.92
N GLY A 99 1.88 -9.37 -11.99
CA GLY A 99 1.06 -9.27 -10.78
C GLY A 99 1.17 -10.48 -9.87
N LEU A 100 0.40 -10.43 -8.80
CA LEU A 100 0.29 -11.45 -7.78
C LEU A 100 -0.96 -12.29 -8.03
N GLU A 101 -0.77 -13.59 -8.20
CA GLU A 101 -1.84 -14.58 -8.15
C GLU A 101 -1.85 -15.21 -6.77
N ALA A 102 -3.05 -15.35 -6.19
CA ALA A 102 -3.23 -15.90 -4.86
C ALA A 102 -4.29 -17.00 -4.88
N THR A 103 -4.05 -18.09 -4.16
CA THR A 103 -4.95 -19.23 -4.05
C THR A 103 -5.04 -19.69 -2.60
N VAL A 104 -6.23 -20.13 -2.19
CA VAL A 104 -6.46 -20.78 -0.90
C VAL A 104 -6.74 -22.26 -1.13
N GLU A 105 -5.88 -23.11 -0.61
CA GLU A 105 -6.04 -24.57 -0.63
C GLU A 105 -6.56 -25.04 0.72
N ARG A 106 -7.62 -25.85 0.74
CA ARG A 106 -8.15 -26.44 1.96
C ARG A 106 -8.18 -27.97 1.82
N PRO A 107 -7.86 -28.73 2.89
CA PRO A 107 -7.96 -30.18 2.85
C PRO A 107 -9.36 -30.63 2.43
N GLY A 108 -9.45 -31.51 1.43
CA GLY A 108 -10.71 -32.08 0.95
C GLY A 108 -11.61 -31.12 0.16
N ALA A 109 -11.16 -29.90 -0.15
CA ALA A 109 -11.90 -28.97 -1.00
C ALA A 109 -11.06 -28.55 -2.22
N PRO A 110 -11.69 -28.21 -3.36
CA PRO A 110 -10.99 -27.64 -4.50
C PRO A 110 -10.26 -26.35 -4.11
N ALA A 111 -9.09 -26.12 -4.73
CA ALA A 111 -8.35 -24.88 -4.57
C ALA A 111 -9.19 -23.68 -5.05
N ARG A 112 -9.24 -22.62 -4.27
CA ARG A 112 -9.99 -21.40 -4.58
C ARG A 112 -9.03 -20.29 -4.97
N ALA A 113 -9.04 -19.90 -6.24
CA ALA A 113 -8.33 -18.71 -6.69
C ALA A 113 -8.96 -17.45 -6.09
N LEU A 114 -8.11 -16.53 -5.63
CA LEU A 114 -8.49 -15.17 -5.25
C LEU A 114 -8.30 -14.25 -6.47
N PRO A 115 -8.91 -13.05 -6.49
CA PRO A 115 -8.67 -12.08 -7.55
C PRO A 115 -7.17 -11.75 -7.66
N ALA A 116 -6.63 -11.82 -8.87
CA ALA A 116 -5.25 -11.44 -9.14
C ALA A 116 -5.05 -9.93 -8.91
N VAL A 117 -3.89 -9.55 -8.37
CA VAL A 117 -3.55 -8.16 -8.07
C VAL A 117 -2.44 -7.71 -9.01
N PRO A 118 -2.68 -6.78 -9.94
CA PRO A 118 -1.61 -6.26 -10.81
C PRO A 118 -0.52 -5.58 -9.99
N LEU A 119 0.75 -5.72 -10.40
CA LEU A 119 1.87 -5.13 -9.65
C LEU A 119 1.73 -3.61 -9.51
N ALA A 120 1.35 -2.95 -10.61
CA ALA A 120 1.11 -1.50 -10.63
C ALA A 120 0.04 -1.05 -9.62
N VAL A 121 -0.92 -1.92 -9.29
CA VAL A 121 -1.98 -1.62 -8.32
C VAL A 121 -1.42 -1.59 -6.90
N VAL A 122 -0.59 -2.57 -6.53
CA VAL A 122 0.02 -2.68 -5.19
C VAL A 122 0.85 -1.45 -4.85
N GLU A 123 1.64 -0.95 -5.81
CA GLU A 123 2.52 0.21 -5.60
C GLU A 123 1.75 1.54 -5.60
N SER A 124 0.57 1.56 -6.20
CA SER A 124 -0.25 2.77 -6.33
C SER A 124 -1.14 3.05 -5.12
N TYR A 125 -1.15 2.19 -4.10
CA TYR A 125 -2.08 2.27 -2.97
C TYR A 125 -1.41 2.39 -1.60
N ASP A 126 -2.03 3.22 -0.75
CA ASP A 126 -1.86 3.23 0.70
C ASP A 126 -2.94 2.37 1.34
N LEU A 127 -2.54 1.50 2.27
CA LEU A 127 -3.42 0.57 2.97
C LEU A 127 -3.49 0.90 4.45
N ARG A 128 -4.67 0.79 5.02
CA ARG A 128 -4.87 0.75 6.47
C ARG A 128 -5.57 -0.55 6.83
N VAL A 129 -4.82 -1.43 7.48
CA VAL A 129 -5.25 -2.79 7.83
C VAL A 129 -5.69 -2.78 9.28
N HIS A 130 -6.98 -3.05 9.50
CA HIS A 130 -7.60 -3.13 10.81
C HIS A 130 -7.82 -4.58 11.16
N LEU A 131 -7.30 -4.98 12.31
CA LEU A 131 -7.39 -6.33 12.83
C LEU A 131 -8.20 -6.30 14.11
N ARG A 132 -9.27 -7.10 14.18
CA ARG A 132 -10.07 -7.28 15.39
C ARG A 132 -10.16 -8.76 15.74
N THR A 133 -10.00 -9.04 17.02
CA THR A 133 -10.02 -10.40 17.59
C THR A 133 -11.23 -10.57 18.51
N ALA A 134 -11.46 -11.79 18.98
CA ALA A 134 -12.54 -12.09 19.91
C ALA A 134 -12.36 -11.43 21.30
N SER A 135 -11.12 -11.28 21.77
CA SER A 135 -10.83 -11.06 23.18
C SER A 135 -9.92 -9.87 23.49
N GLY A 136 -9.41 -9.17 22.48
CA GLY A 136 -8.35 -8.17 22.69
C GLY A 136 -8.59 -6.82 22.00
N PRO A 137 -7.74 -5.83 22.33
CA PRO A 137 -7.73 -4.56 21.64
C PRO A 137 -7.33 -4.81 20.18
N GLY A 138 -8.14 -4.32 19.24
CA GLY A 138 -7.78 -4.46 17.83
C GLY A 138 -6.47 -3.74 17.50
N GLN A 139 -5.82 -4.16 16.42
CA GLN A 139 -4.58 -3.58 15.92
C GLN A 139 -4.83 -2.87 14.60
N VAL A 140 -4.09 -1.79 14.34
CA VAL A 140 -4.12 -1.09 13.06
C VAL A 140 -2.70 -1.06 12.51
N PHE A 141 -2.56 -1.33 11.23
CA PHE A 141 -1.31 -1.18 10.48
C PHE A 141 -1.53 -0.22 9.32
N GLU A 142 -0.53 0.56 8.99
CA GLU A 142 -0.47 1.39 7.79
C GLU A 142 0.60 0.84 6.86
N VAL A 143 0.25 0.67 5.59
CA VAL A 143 1.16 0.32 4.51
C VAL A 143 1.20 1.48 3.53
N ARG A 144 2.39 2.05 3.30
CA ARG A 144 2.57 3.20 2.39
C ARG A 144 3.16 2.75 1.06
N ALA A 145 2.49 3.11 -0.04
CA ALA A 145 2.91 2.82 -1.42
C ALA A 145 3.44 1.38 -1.60
N GLY A 146 2.74 0.40 -1.02
CA GLY A 146 3.12 -1.01 -1.08
C GLY A 146 4.52 -1.35 -0.53
N SER A 147 5.10 -0.56 0.38
CA SER A 147 6.48 -0.76 0.84
C SER A 147 6.67 -0.76 2.35
N ALA A 148 6.43 0.37 3.02
CA ALA A 148 6.70 0.56 4.45
C ALA A 148 5.47 0.16 5.28
N ILE A 149 5.68 -0.69 6.29
CA ILE A 149 4.66 -1.09 7.26
C ILE A 149 4.94 -0.37 8.59
N ALA A 150 3.94 0.29 9.15
CA ALA A 150 4.02 0.94 10.45
C ALA A 150 2.77 0.64 11.30
N PRO A 151 2.86 0.72 12.63
CA PRO A 151 1.67 0.76 13.48
C PRO A 151 0.80 1.94 13.08
N GLY A 152 -0.47 1.66 12.78
CA GLY A 152 -1.47 2.67 12.44
C GLY A 152 -2.00 3.37 13.70
N ARG A 153 -2.50 4.59 13.52
CA ARG A 153 -3.14 5.37 14.60
C ARG A 153 -4.66 5.34 14.48
N GLY A 154 -5.35 5.68 15.56
CA GLY A 154 -6.80 5.85 15.59
C GLY A 154 -7.61 4.58 15.88
N PRO A 155 -8.94 4.66 15.82
CA PRO A 155 -9.80 3.53 16.17
C PRO A 155 -9.71 2.41 15.13
N VAL A 156 -9.83 1.17 15.61
CA VAL A 156 -9.97 -0.03 14.79
C VAL A 156 -11.37 -0.02 14.18
N LEU A 157 -11.43 -0.08 12.85
CA LEU A 157 -12.69 -0.19 12.12
C LEU A 157 -13.08 -1.67 12.00
N ASP A 158 -14.36 -1.95 12.21
CA ASP A 158 -14.97 -3.25 11.95
C ASP A 158 -16.23 -3.04 11.08
N LEU A 159 -16.15 -3.40 9.80
CA LEU A 159 -17.29 -3.27 8.89
C LEU A 159 -18.45 -4.22 9.22
N PHE A 160 -18.21 -5.27 10.00
CA PHE A 160 -19.29 -6.12 10.50
C PHE A 160 -19.98 -5.52 11.72
N GLY A 161 -19.44 -4.44 12.29
CA GLY A 161 -20.02 -3.70 13.41
C GLY A 161 -20.25 -4.59 14.64
N GLY A 162 -19.37 -5.56 14.90
CA GLY A 162 -19.50 -6.50 16.01
C GLY A 162 -20.59 -7.55 15.87
N ARG A 163 -21.27 -7.62 14.72
CA ARG A 163 -22.40 -8.56 14.52
C ARG A 163 -21.96 -9.98 14.22
N ILE A 164 -20.71 -10.17 13.77
CA ILE A 164 -20.14 -11.49 13.58
C ILE A 164 -19.42 -11.90 14.87
N PRO A 165 -19.89 -12.96 15.56
CA PRO A 165 -19.19 -13.48 16.72
C PRO A 165 -17.85 -14.08 16.29
N LEU A 166 -16.79 -13.71 16.99
CA LEU A 166 -15.44 -14.24 16.79
C LEU A 166 -15.14 -15.26 17.89
N ASN A 167 -14.62 -16.43 17.52
CA ASN A 167 -14.07 -17.37 18.48
C ASN A 167 -12.62 -17.00 18.81
N PRO A 168 -12.05 -17.51 19.92
CA PRO A 168 -10.63 -17.36 20.19
C PRO A 168 -9.78 -17.81 18.99
N GLY A 169 -8.94 -16.91 18.48
CA GLY A 169 -8.11 -17.12 17.29
C GLY A 169 -8.72 -16.67 15.96
N ASP A 170 -10.03 -16.43 15.91
CA ASP A 170 -10.67 -15.81 14.75
C ASP A 170 -10.27 -14.33 14.65
N LEU A 171 -10.18 -13.86 13.41
CA LEU A 171 -9.78 -12.50 13.08
C LEU A 171 -10.80 -11.89 12.11
N SER A 172 -11.32 -10.73 12.46
CA SER A 172 -11.97 -9.84 11.51
C SER A 172 -10.94 -8.88 10.95
N LEU A 173 -10.73 -8.95 9.64
CA LEU A 173 -9.86 -8.04 8.92
C LEU A 173 -10.72 -7.01 8.20
N THR A 174 -10.45 -5.73 8.40
CA THR A 174 -10.99 -4.64 7.57
C THR A 174 -9.83 -3.93 6.89
N LEU A 175 -9.91 -3.78 5.57
CA LEU A 175 -8.91 -3.10 4.77
C LEU A 175 -9.50 -1.78 4.25
N GLU A 176 -8.87 -0.66 4.56
CA GLU A 176 -9.09 0.61 3.85
C GLU A 176 -7.99 0.78 2.82
N THR A 177 -8.37 0.93 1.56
CA THR A 177 -7.45 1.14 0.43
C THR A 177 -7.67 2.52 -0.14
N SER A 178 -6.61 3.30 -0.28
CA SER A 178 -6.63 4.63 -0.88
C SER A 178 -5.53 4.74 -1.92
N LEU A 179 -5.71 5.63 -2.90
CA LEU A 179 -4.60 5.99 -3.79
C LEU A 179 -3.44 6.50 -2.95
N ALA A 180 -2.26 5.94 -3.17
CA ALA A 180 -1.02 6.41 -2.58
C ALA A 180 -0.93 7.89 -2.91
N ARG A 181 -0.97 8.72 -1.86
CA ARG A 181 -0.68 10.13 -2.05
C ARG A 181 0.80 10.18 -2.34
N ALA A 182 1.18 10.83 -3.44
CA ALA A 182 2.57 11.26 -3.59
C ALA A 182 2.90 11.99 -2.28
N GLU A 183 3.95 11.56 -1.57
CA GLU A 183 4.47 12.36 -0.47
C GLU A 183 4.60 13.77 -1.00
N ALA A 184 4.05 14.75 -0.26
CA ALA A 184 4.17 16.13 -0.66
C ALA A 184 5.67 16.37 -0.87
N ALA A 185 6.06 16.70 -2.11
CA ALA A 185 7.46 16.91 -2.49
C ALA A 185 8.12 18.01 -1.65
N VAL A 186 7.32 18.76 -0.90
CA VAL A 186 7.70 19.82 0.02
C VAL A 186 7.05 19.54 1.38
N ALA A 187 7.89 19.36 2.39
CA ALA A 187 7.50 19.38 3.79
C ALA A 187 8.07 20.63 4.46
N GLY A 188 7.35 21.18 5.43
CA GLY A 188 7.78 22.36 6.18
C GLY A 188 6.72 22.76 7.20
N ASP A 189 7.10 23.67 8.09
CA ASP A 189 6.20 24.23 9.09
C ASP A 189 5.69 25.60 8.63
N VAL A 190 4.41 25.87 8.87
CA VAL A 190 3.80 27.17 8.62
C VAL A 190 3.02 27.62 9.85
N ALA A 191 3.17 28.88 10.23
CA ALA A 191 2.37 29.46 11.30
C ALA A 191 0.92 29.59 10.83
N LEU A 192 -0.01 29.15 11.67
CA LEU A 192 -1.44 29.28 11.44
C LEU A 192 -1.99 30.45 12.25
N GLU A 193 -2.84 31.26 11.63
CA GLU A 193 -3.62 32.30 12.30
C GLU A 193 -5.10 31.90 12.31
N PHE A 194 -5.81 32.20 13.39
CA PHE A 194 -7.23 31.89 13.55
C PHE A 194 -7.99 33.19 13.85
N ASP A 195 -8.98 33.53 13.02
CA ASP A 195 -9.77 34.76 13.18
C ASP A 195 -11.07 34.58 13.97
N GLY A 196 -11.34 33.34 14.43
CA GLY A 196 -12.59 32.96 15.08
C GLY A 196 -13.49 32.08 14.23
N GLU A 197 -13.28 32.05 12.91
CA GLU A 197 -14.08 31.25 11.96
C GLU A 197 -13.21 30.37 11.07
N HIS A 198 -12.06 30.88 10.62
CA HIS A 198 -11.20 30.20 9.66
C HIS A 198 -9.75 30.12 10.14
N LEU A 199 -9.06 29.05 9.73
CA LEU A 199 -7.61 28.93 9.85
C LEU A 199 -6.95 29.50 8.60
N PHE A 200 -5.94 30.33 8.78
CA PHE A 200 -5.18 30.93 7.69
C PHE A 200 -3.70 30.58 7.79
N ALA A 201 -3.08 30.41 6.62
CA ALA A 201 -1.64 30.32 6.48
C ALA A 201 -1.18 31.34 5.43
N ARG A 202 -0.05 31.98 5.67
CA ARG A 202 0.56 32.89 4.70
C ARG A 202 1.40 32.09 3.72
N GLY A 203 1.22 32.34 2.43
CA GLY A 203 1.88 31.57 1.37
C GLY A 203 1.99 32.32 0.05
N ARG A 204 2.54 31.66 -0.97
CA ARG A 204 2.66 32.20 -2.33
C ARG A 204 2.57 31.05 -3.33
N VAL A 205 1.80 31.24 -4.40
CA VAL A 205 1.83 30.35 -5.58
C VAL A 205 3.05 30.68 -6.42
N GLU A 206 3.73 29.67 -6.97
CA GLU A 206 4.88 29.90 -7.85
C GLU A 206 4.53 30.86 -9.00
N GLY A 207 5.29 31.95 -9.12
CA GLY A 207 5.03 33.04 -10.07
C GLY A 207 3.94 34.04 -9.66
N GLY A 208 3.11 33.73 -8.66
CA GLY A 208 2.02 34.58 -8.17
C GLY A 208 2.42 35.52 -7.02
N ALA A 209 1.42 36.26 -6.53
CA ALA A 209 1.57 37.14 -5.36
C ALA A 209 1.54 36.36 -4.04
N GLU A 210 2.19 36.91 -3.01
CA GLU A 210 2.04 36.42 -1.64
C GLU A 210 0.66 36.79 -1.09
N GLY A 211 0.04 35.89 -0.33
CA GLY A 211 -1.29 36.10 0.22
C GLY A 211 -1.66 35.13 1.33
N TRP A 212 -2.91 35.27 1.79
CA TRP A 212 -3.51 34.40 2.80
C TRP A 212 -4.27 33.25 2.15
N PHE A 213 -4.03 32.05 2.66
CA PHE A 213 -4.70 30.83 2.25
C PHE A 213 -5.53 30.30 3.40
N VAL A 214 -6.78 29.94 3.13
CA VAL A 214 -7.62 29.24 4.10
C VAL A 214 -7.15 27.79 4.19
N VAL A 215 -6.89 27.33 5.41
CA VAL A 215 -6.50 25.94 5.71
C VAL A 215 -7.77 25.16 6.03
N ASP A 216 -8.34 24.55 5.00
CA ASP A 216 -9.46 23.61 5.14
C ASP A 216 -8.93 22.18 5.26
N LEU A 217 -8.92 21.65 6.49
CA LEU A 217 -8.47 20.29 6.80
C LEU A 217 -9.40 19.21 6.24
N ALA A 218 -10.61 19.56 5.80
CA ALA A 218 -11.57 18.66 5.16
C ALA A 218 -11.53 18.75 3.63
N ALA A 219 -10.81 19.70 3.05
CA ALA A 219 -10.75 19.86 1.60
C ALA A 219 -10.01 18.69 0.94
N GLY A 220 -10.67 18.04 -0.03
CA GLY A 220 -10.04 17.02 -0.86
C GLY A 220 -9.10 17.57 -1.94
N ARG A 221 -9.13 18.88 -2.18
CA ARG A 221 -8.30 19.59 -3.16
C ARG A 221 -8.11 21.05 -2.77
N SER A 222 -6.96 21.62 -3.11
CA SER A 222 -6.73 23.07 -3.00
C SER A 222 -7.36 23.81 -4.17
N VAL A 223 -7.93 24.98 -3.90
CA VAL A 223 -8.47 25.89 -4.92
C VAL A 223 -7.80 27.25 -4.71
N VAL A 224 -7.34 27.85 -5.81
CA VAL A 224 -6.69 29.16 -5.78
C VAL A 224 -7.52 30.12 -6.63
N ALA A 225 -7.75 31.33 -6.11
CA ALA A 225 -8.43 32.38 -6.85
C ALA A 225 -7.62 32.77 -8.09
N ARG A 226 -8.29 33.04 -9.21
CA ARG A 226 -7.63 33.25 -10.51
C ARG A 226 -6.67 34.44 -10.50
N ASP A 227 -6.99 35.48 -9.74
CA ASP A 227 -6.18 36.69 -9.55
C ASP A 227 -4.91 36.46 -8.70
N ALA A 228 -4.80 35.32 -8.02
CA ALA A 228 -3.60 34.92 -7.28
C ALA A 228 -2.64 34.05 -8.12
N LEU A 229 -3.02 33.71 -9.36
CA LEU A 229 -2.19 32.96 -10.31
C LEU A 229 -1.34 33.91 -11.19
N PRO A 230 -0.15 33.49 -11.65
CA PRO A 230 0.70 34.27 -12.58
C PRO A 230 0.05 34.59 -13.93
#